data_AF-A0A521ZCD0-F1
#
_entry.id   AF-A0A521ZCD0-F1
#
_cell.length_a   1.000
_cell.length_b   1.000
_cell.length_c   1.000
_cell.angle_alpha   90.00
_cell.angle_beta   90.00
_cell.angle_gamma   90.00
#
_symmetry.space_group_name_H-M   'P 1'
#
loop_
_entity.id
_entity.type
_entity.pdbx_description
1 polymer ?
#
loop_
_entity_poly.entity_id
_entity_poly.type
_entity_poly.pdbx_seq_one_letter_code
_entity_poly.pdbx_strand_id
1 'polypeptide(L)'
;MIGRSRKPGLRDFYFDGMLRLVSCPYRSILITPSLSTRNVLAILREILNLLIDTAAVVLGTAFLLRAYIQHLRVDPYHPLVRFVMQLTNWAVLPLRRTVPIKPLGSRVDWASLLCAWLTALAKGLVYSLLWKTLSPLVLLHAVFTVLEWVLYSAFFVTLLYVIVSWVAPHSHNAPLLADLMEPMLRPIRRLLPRTQGIDFSPLVLILLIQIGFILLPHLHQALM
;
A
#
# COMPACT_ATOMS: atom_id res chain seq x y z
N MET A 1 4.86 53.95 57.26
CA MET A 1 5.84 53.84 56.16
C MET A 1 5.17 53.16 54.98
N ILE A 2 5.13 53.85 53.83
CA ILE A 2 4.34 53.50 52.64
C ILE A 2 5.11 52.45 51.82
N GLY A 3 4.60 51.21 51.75
CA GLY A 3 5.10 50.18 50.86
C GLY A 3 4.24 50.08 49.60
N ARG A 4 4.70 50.65 48.48
CA ARG A 4 4.05 50.51 47.17
C ARG A 4 4.06 49.04 46.71
N SER A 5 2.88 48.41 46.66
CA SER A 5 2.68 47.16 45.92
C SER A 5 2.82 47.45 44.42
N ARG A 6 3.96 47.07 43.83
CA ARG A 6 4.09 47.01 42.37
C ARG A 6 3.30 45.80 41.89
N LYS A 7 2.21 46.03 41.15
CA LYS A 7 1.56 44.96 40.39
C LYS A 7 2.57 44.45 39.34
N PRO A 8 2.79 43.13 39.21
CA PRO A 8 3.69 42.59 38.20
C PRO A 8 3.18 42.99 36.80
N GLY A 9 4.09 43.45 35.95
CA GLY A 9 3.75 43.91 34.62
C GLY A 9 3.42 42.70 33.74
N LEU A 10 2.50 42.87 32.79
CA LEU A 10 2.09 41.81 31.85
C LEU A 10 3.28 41.19 31.05
N ARG A 11 4.45 41.84 31.04
CA ARG A 11 5.69 41.32 30.43
C ARG A 11 6.39 40.25 31.26
N ASP A 12 6.24 40.28 32.59
CA ASP A 12 6.88 39.33 33.50
C ASP A 12 6.25 37.93 33.35
N PHE A 13 4.94 37.88 33.09
CA PHE A 13 4.22 36.62 32.87
C PHE A 13 4.60 35.92 31.56
N TYR A 14 4.94 36.69 30.52
CA TYR A 14 5.37 36.13 29.23
C TYR A 14 6.82 35.59 29.29
N PHE A 15 7.73 36.25 30.02
CA PHE A 15 9.13 35.82 30.10
C PHE A 15 9.33 34.59 30.99
N ASP A 16 8.65 34.49 32.14
CA ASP A 16 8.78 33.35 33.05
C ASP A 16 8.13 32.06 32.49
N GLY A 17 7.04 32.21 31.73
CA GLY A 17 6.44 31.10 30.99
C GLY A 17 7.34 30.56 29.87
N MET A 18 8.10 31.45 29.20
CA MET A 18 8.98 31.07 28.10
C MET A 18 10.27 30.39 28.60
N LEU A 19 10.82 30.79 29.76
CA LEU A 19 12.00 30.14 30.34
C LEU A 19 11.69 28.73 30.92
N ARG A 20 10.43 28.44 31.25
CA ARG A 20 9.98 27.07 31.54
C ARG A 20 9.81 26.20 30.28
N LEU A 21 9.54 26.81 29.12
CA LEU A 21 9.45 26.10 27.84
C LEU A 21 10.83 25.78 27.23
N VAL A 22 11.90 26.45 27.66
CA VAL A 22 13.30 26.14 27.26
C VAL A 22 13.97 25.13 28.20
N SER A 23 13.30 24.78 29.31
CA SER A 23 13.71 23.67 30.17
C SER A 23 13.22 22.34 29.58
N CYS A 24 13.81 21.95 28.45
CA CYS A 24 13.54 20.70 27.76
C CYS A 24 13.53 19.49 28.72
N PRO A 25 12.50 18.62 28.70
CA PRO A 25 12.55 17.30 29.33
C PRO A 25 13.36 16.31 28.46
N TYR A 26 14.31 16.80 27.66
CA TYR A 26 15.17 16.00 26.79
C TYR A 26 16.52 15.67 27.45
N ARG A 27 16.67 15.91 28.76
CA ARG A 27 17.90 15.59 29.49
C ARG A 27 18.02 14.11 29.87
N SER A 28 17.00 13.29 29.58
CA SER A 28 17.02 11.83 29.77
C SER A 28 17.26 11.03 28.48
N ILE A 29 17.37 11.67 27.31
CA ILE A 29 17.70 11.01 26.04
C ILE A 29 19.20 11.22 25.74
N LEU A 30 20.02 10.81 26.71
CA LEU A 30 21.41 10.40 26.49
C LEU A 30 21.56 8.93 26.91
N ILE A 31 20.50 8.13 26.71
CA ILE A 31 20.66 6.70 26.56
C ILE A 31 21.27 6.53 25.17
N THR A 32 22.60 6.49 25.13
CA THR A 32 23.32 5.91 24.00
C THR A 32 22.65 4.55 23.73
N PRO A 33 22.12 4.27 22.53
CA PRO A 33 21.83 2.90 22.19
C PRO A 33 23.17 2.20 22.24
N SER A 34 23.45 1.48 23.33
CA SER A 34 24.60 0.59 23.32
C SER A 34 24.39 -0.30 22.10
N LEU A 35 25.37 -0.35 21.20
CA LEU A 35 25.42 -1.25 20.06
C LEU A 35 25.63 -2.67 20.58
N SER A 36 24.69 -3.13 21.42
CA SER A 36 24.58 -4.50 21.85
C SER A 36 24.28 -5.34 20.62
N THR A 37 24.90 -6.51 20.53
CA THR A 37 24.65 -7.48 19.46
C THR A 37 23.16 -7.77 19.29
N ARG A 38 22.36 -7.72 20.36
CA ARG A 38 20.89 -7.85 20.31
C ARG A 38 20.21 -6.74 19.51
N ASN A 39 20.63 -5.49 19.68
CA ASN A 39 20.07 -4.34 18.95
C ASN A 39 20.44 -4.40 17.47
N VAL A 40 21.68 -4.78 17.15
CA VAL A 40 22.12 -4.97 15.77
C VAL A 40 21.32 -6.07 15.07
N LEU A 41 21.11 -7.21 15.72
CA LEU A 41 20.30 -8.31 15.18
C LEU A 41 18.82 -7.91 14.95
N ALA A 42 18.24 -7.09 15.84
CA ALA A 42 16.89 -6.58 15.67
C ALA A 42 16.77 -5.67 14.44
N ILE A 43 17.71 -4.74 14.27
CA ILE A 43 17.75 -3.83 13.11
C ILE A 43 17.92 -4.64 11.80
N LEU A 44 18.82 -5.61 11.77
CA LEU A 44 19.03 -6.46 10.59
C LEU A 44 17.76 -7.25 10.22
N ARG A 45 17.02 -7.72 11.22
CA ARG A 45 15.73 -8.40 11.03
C ARG A 45 14.68 -7.47 10.42
N GLU A 46 14.58 -6.24 10.90
CA GLU A 46 13.64 -5.25 10.35
C GLU A 46 13.95 -4.91 8.90
N ILE A 47 15.24 -4.68 8.58
CA ILE A 47 15.69 -4.44 7.21
C ILE A 47 15.36 -5.64 6.32
N LEU A 48 15.63 -6.85 6.77
CA LEU A 48 15.34 -8.06 5.99
C LEU A 48 13.84 -8.21 5.74
N ASN A 49 13.01 -7.99 6.75
CA ASN A 49 11.55 -8.01 6.61
C ASN A 49 11.08 -6.96 5.59
N LEU A 50 11.59 -5.71 5.68
CA LEU A 50 11.28 -4.66 4.72
C LEU A 50 11.59 -5.09 3.28
N LEU A 51 12.77 -5.69 3.05
CA LEU A 51 13.18 -6.14 1.72
C LEU A 51 12.27 -7.25 1.19
N ILE A 52 11.93 -8.23 2.02
CA ILE A 52 11.04 -9.34 1.64
C ILE A 52 9.62 -8.81 1.37
N ASP A 53 9.08 -7.98 2.27
CA ASP A 53 7.76 -7.37 2.13
C ASP A 53 7.66 -6.52 0.87
N THR A 54 8.65 -5.66 0.63
CA THR A 54 8.69 -4.79 -0.54
C THR A 54 8.77 -5.60 -1.83
N ALA A 55 9.69 -6.58 -1.91
CA ALA A 55 9.83 -7.42 -3.09
C ALA A 55 8.55 -8.21 -3.38
N ALA A 56 7.93 -8.79 -2.34
CA ALA A 56 6.71 -9.57 -2.48
C ALA A 56 5.51 -8.70 -2.89
N VAL A 57 5.33 -7.52 -2.29
CA VAL A 57 4.27 -6.57 -2.66
C VAL A 57 4.45 -6.12 -4.11
N VAL A 58 5.66 -5.72 -4.53
CA VAL A 58 5.91 -5.26 -5.91
C VAL A 58 5.58 -6.36 -6.92
N LEU A 59 6.06 -7.59 -6.69
CA LEU A 59 5.77 -8.72 -7.58
C LEU A 59 4.29 -9.10 -7.57
N GLY A 60 3.70 -9.23 -6.39
CA GLY A 60 2.31 -9.59 -6.18
C GLY A 60 1.34 -8.61 -6.82
N THR A 61 1.52 -7.32 -6.56
CA THR A 61 0.71 -6.24 -7.16
C THR A 61 0.91 -6.18 -8.68
N ALA A 62 2.11 -6.41 -9.21
CA ALA A 62 2.35 -6.46 -10.66
C ALA A 62 1.58 -7.63 -11.33
N PHE A 63 1.55 -8.81 -10.71
CA PHE A 63 0.75 -9.93 -11.20
C PHE A 63 -0.76 -9.65 -11.14
N LEU A 64 -1.24 -9.06 -10.05
CA LEU A 64 -2.65 -8.67 -9.92
C LEU A 64 -3.06 -7.60 -10.93
N LEU A 65 -2.21 -6.58 -11.11
CA LEU A 65 -2.42 -5.53 -12.11
C LEU A 65 -2.46 -6.12 -13.52
N ARG A 66 -1.57 -7.07 -13.84
CA ARG A 66 -1.62 -7.81 -15.11
C ARG A 66 -2.94 -8.55 -15.30
N ALA A 67 -3.42 -9.23 -14.27
CA ALA A 67 -4.70 -9.94 -14.32
C ALA A 67 -5.86 -8.96 -14.57
N TYR A 68 -5.81 -7.80 -13.92
CA TYR A 68 -6.81 -6.73 -14.05
C TYR A 68 -6.81 -6.10 -15.45
N ILE A 69 -5.64 -5.75 -15.99
CA ILE A 69 -5.49 -5.22 -17.36
C ILE A 69 -6.06 -6.19 -18.40
N GLN A 70 -5.79 -7.49 -18.26
CA GLN A 70 -6.33 -8.51 -19.17
C GLN A 70 -7.84 -8.68 -19.02
N HIS A 71 -8.36 -8.57 -17.79
CA HIS A 71 -9.79 -8.59 -17.55
C HIS A 71 -10.53 -7.47 -18.27
N LEU A 72 -9.93 -6.27 -18.28
CA LEU A 72 -10.49 -5.08 -18.96
C LEU A 72 -10.22 -5.03 -20.47
N ARG A 73 -9.40 -5.94 -21.02
CA ARG A 73 -9.04 -5.99 -22.45
C ARG A 73 -8.43 -4.69 -22.97
N VAL A 74 -7.62 -4.05 -22.14
CA VAL A 74 -6.85 -2.86 -22.51
C VAL A 74 -5.91 -3.20 -23.68
N ASP A 75 -5.70 -2.24 -24.57
CA ASP A 75 -4.78 -2.35 -25.71
C ASP A 75 -3.39 -2.85 -25.27
N PRO A 76 -2.96 -4.05 -25.74
CA PRO A 76 -1.64 -4.60 -25.43
C PRO A 76 -0.46 -3.76 -25.94
N TYR A 77 -0.68 -2.87 -26.90
CA TYR A 77 0.37 -2.02 -27.47
C TYR A 77 0.65 -0.75 -26.64
N HIS A 78 -0.17 -0.43 -25.64
CA HIS A 78 0.08 0.72 -24.78
C HIS A 78 1.39 0.56 -23.98
N PRO A 79 2.27 1.58 -23.89
CA PRO A 79 3.57 1.46 -23.20
C PRO A 79 3.47 0.95 -21.75
N LEU A 80 2.54 1.48 -20.96
CA LEU A 80 2.31 1.04 -19.57
C LEU A 80 1.87 -0.43 -19.48
N VAL A 81 1.02 -0.89 -20.42
CA VAL A 81 0.61 -2.30 -20.47
C VAL A 81 1.82 -3.17 -20.81
N ARG A 82 2.61 -2.80 -21.81
CA ARG A 82 3.84 -3.53 -22.17
C ARG A 82 4.82 -3.61 -21.02
N PHE A 83 5.00 -2.54 -20.26
CA PHE A 83 5.85 -2.53 -19.07
C PHE A 83 5.41 -3.58 -18.04
N VAL A 84 4.12 -3.57 -17.65
CA VAL A 84 3.57 -4.56 -16.71
C VAL A 84 3.73 -5.98 -17.24
N MET A 85 3.48 -6.19 -18.54
CA MET A 85 3.64 -7.50 -19.16
C MET A 85 5.10 -7.97 -19.14
N GLN A 86 6.05 -7.10 -19.48
CA GLN A 86 7.49 -7.42 -19.48
C GLN A 86 7.97 -7.77 -18.07
N LEU A 87 7.56 -7.01 -17.06
CA LEU A 87 7.94 -7.23 -15.66
C LEU A 87 7.45 -8.59 -15.11
N THR A 88 6.36 -9.12 -15.66
CA THR A 88 5.67 -10.32 -15.14
C THR A 88 5.81 -11.55 -16.05
N ASN A 89 6.16 -11.37 -17.32
CA ASN A 89 6.20 -12.44 -18.34
C ASN A 89 7.13 -13.59 -17.95
N TRP A 90 8.26 -13.30 -17.30
CA TRP A 90 9.24 -14.31 -16.91
C TRP A 90 8.67 -15.37 -15.96
N ALA A 91 7.68 -15.00 -15.13
CA ALA A 91 7.01 -15.93 -14.22
C ALA A 91 5.70 -16.48 -14.80
N VAL A 92 4.91 -15.62 -15.46
CA VAL A 92 3.59 -15.99 -15.96
C VAL A 92 3.67 -16.93 -17.18
N LEU A 93 4.61 -16.72 -18.11
CA LEU A 93 4.70 -17.52 -19.34
C LEU A 93 5.11 -18.98 -19.08
N PRO A 94 6.10 -19.29 -18.22
CA PRO A 94 6.39 -20.67 -17.84
C PRO A 94 5.19 -21.35 -17.19
N LEU A 95 4.49 -20.66 -16.28
CA LEU A 95 3.34 -21.22 -15.58
C LEU A 95 2.15 -21.50 -16.50
N ARG A 96 1.94 -20.64 -17.51
CA ARG A 96 0.94 -20.86 -18.58
C ARG A 96 1.24 -22.07 -19.47
N ARG A 97 2.51 -22.46 -19.59
CA ARG A 97 2.92 -23.63 -20.38
C ARG A 97 2.71 -24.91 -19.59
N THR A 98 2.98 -24.89 -18.29
CA THR A 98 2.92 -26.09 -17.44
C THR A 98 1.50 -26.39 -16.96
N VAL A 99 0.67 -25.37 -16.76
CA VAL A 99 -0.70 -25.55 -16.29
C VAL A 99 -1.65 -24.98 -17.35
N PRO A 100 -2.57 -25.79 -17.92
CA PRO A 100 -3.59 -25.29 -18.84
C PRO A 100 -4.69 -24.55 -18.05
N ILE A 101 -4.37 -23.38 -17.47
CA ILE A 101 -5.27 -22.61 -16.61
C ILE A 101 -6.21 -21.70 -17.41
N LYS A 102 -6.67 -22.14 -18.58
CA LYS A 102 -7.75 -21.45 -19.27
C LYS A 102 -9.04 -22.23 -19.03
N PRO A 103 -9.88 -21.87 -18.04
CA PRO A 103 -11.27 -22.27 -18.11
C PRO A 103 -11.84 -21.69 -19.41
N LEU A 104 -12.52 -22.54 -20.19
CA LEU A 104 -13.13 -22.18 -21.47
C LEU A 104 -13.90 -20.85 -21.32
N GLY A 105 -13.50 -19.82 -22.08
CA GLY A 105 -14.19 -18.52 -22.11
C GLY A 105 -13.83 -17.51 -21.02
N SER A 106 -12.84 -17.80 -20.15
CA SER A 106 -12.47 -16.88 -19.06
C SER A 106 -11.89 -15.55 -19.55
N ARG A 107 -12.46 -14.45 -19.06
CA ARG A 107 -11.94 -13.08 -19.24
C ARG A 107 -10.73 -12.78 -18.35
N VAL A 108 -10.47 -13.59 -17.33
CA VAL A 108 -9.42 -13.36 -16.33
C VAL A 108 -8.20 -14.24 -16.61
N ASP A 109 -7.01 -13.66 -16.44
CA ASP A 109 -5.74 -14.38 -16.52
C ASP A 109 -5.42 -15.13 -15.22
N TRP A 110 -5.88 -16.37 -15.14
CA TRP A 110 -5.66 -17.23 -13.97
C TRP A 110 -4.19 -17.52 -13.68
N ALA A 111 -3.32 -17.53 -14.70
CA ALA A 111 -1.90 -17.74 -14.47
C ALA A 111 -1.29 -16.60 -13.65
N SER A 112 -1.71 -15.35 -13.90
CA SER A 112 -1.27 -14.21 -13.11
C SER A 112 -1.82 -14.24 -11.68
N LEU A 113 -3.08 -14.66 -11.49
CA LEU A 113 -3.64 -14.86 -10.15
C LEU A 113 -2.89 -15.96 -9.37
N LEU A 114 -2.55 -17.06 -10.03
CA LEU A 114 -1.75 -18.12 -9.43
C LEU A 114 -0.33 -17.66 -9.11
N CYS A 115 0.33 -16.88 -9.99
CA CYS A 115 1.62 -16.26 -9.68
C CYS A 115 1.55 -15.34 -8.46
N ALA A 116 0.49 -14.54 -8.31
CA ALA A 116 0.30 -13.69 -7.13
C ALA A 116 0.17 -14.55 -5.86
N TRP A 117 -0.66 -15.59 -5.88
CA TRP A 117 -0.83 -16.48 -4.73
C TRP A 117 0.45 -17.26 -4.39
N LEU A 118 1.17 -17.78 -5.39
CA LEU A 118 2.46 -18.44 -5.18
C LEU A 118 3.51 -17.50 -4.60
N THR A 119 3.49 -16.22 -4.98
CA THR A 119 4.36 -15.18 -4.41
C THR A 119 4.03 -14.96 -2.92
N ALA A 120 2.74 -14.91 -2.58
CA ALA A 120 2.29 -14.78 -1.18
C ALA A 120 2.68 -16.01 -0.34
N LEU A 121 2.54 -17.22 -0.90
CA LEU A 121 3.02 -18.44 -0.25
C LEU A 121 4.53 -18.45 -0.07
N ALA A 122 5.29 -18.12 -1.11
CA ALA A 122 6.75 -18.05 -1.04
C ALA A 122 7.19 -17.06 0.05
N LYS A 123 6.56 -15.89 0.13
CA LYS A 123 6.74 -14.93 1.23
C LYS A 123 6.50 -15.63 2.58
N GLY A 124 5.32 -16.20 2.80
CA GLY A 124 4.97 -16.85 4.08
C GLY A 124 5.93 -17.97 4.50
N LEU A 125 6.37 -18.80 3.54
CA LEU A 125 7.36 -19.85 3.78
C LEU A 125 8.75 -19.29 4.15
N VAL A 126 9.18 -18.22 3.49
CA VAL A 126 10.45 -17.53 3.82
C VAL A 126 10.38 -16.95 5.23
N TYR A 127 9.29 -16.28 5.61
CA TYR A 127 9.10 -15.81 6.99
C TYR A 127 9.14 -16.97 8.00
N SER A 128 8.47 -18.08 7.68
CA SER A 128 8.43 -19.25 8.55
C SER A 128 9.83 -19.84 8.78
N LEU A 129 10.66 -19.90 7.72
CA LEU A 129 12.04 -20.41 7.76
C LEU A 129 12.98 -19.49 8.55
N LEU A 130 12.94 -18.19 8.26
CA LEU A 130 13.85 -17.21 8.87
C LEU A 130 13.55 -16.98 10.36
N TRP A 131 12.26 -16.97 10.71
CA TRP A 131 11.81 -16.59 12.06
C TRP A 131 11.35 -17.75 12.92
N LYS A 132 11.45 -18.99 12.40
CA LYS A 132 11.02 -20.22 13.08
C LYS A 132 9.56 -20.16 13.53
N THR A 133 8.70 -19.59 12.69
CA THR A 133 7.27 -19.37 12.95
C THR A 133 6.42 -20.21 11.99
N LEU A 134 6.60 -21.53 12.01
CA LEU A 134 5.79 -22.44 11.20
C LEU A 134 4.34 -22.39 11.67
N SER A 135 3.47 -21.82 10.84
CA SER A 135 2.03 -21.79 11.06
C SER A 135 1.34 -22.82 10.16
N PRO A 136 0.48 -23.71 10.71
CA PRO A 136 -0.34 -24.61 9.89
C PRO A 136 -1.32 -23.84 9.00
N LEU A 137 -1.56 -22.55 9.30
CA LEU A 137 -2.46 -21.67 8.57
C LEU A 137 -1.74 -20.84 7.49
N VAL A 138 -0.55 -21.26 7.03
CA VAL A 138 0.22 -20.56 5.98
C VAL A 138 -0.59 -20.28 4.71
N LEU A 139 -1.48 -21.20 4.32
CA LEU A 139 -2.36 -21.02 3.17
C LEU A 139 -3.37 -19.89 3.40
N LEU A 140 -3.93 -19.79 4.61
CA LEU A 140 -4.85 -18.72 5.00
C LEU A 140 -4.12 -17.37 5.01
N HIS A 141 -2.93 -17.31 5.59
CA HIS A 141 -2.09 -16.10 5.57
C HIS A 141 -1.79 -15.62 4.15
N ALA A 142 -1.56 -16.54 3.21
CA ALA A 142 -1.34 -16.20 1.80
C ALA A 142 -2.59 -15.61 1.14
N VAL A 143 -3.79 -16.11 1.48
CA VAL A 143 -5.05 -15.51 0.99
C VAL A 143 -5.17 -14.06 1.47
N PHE A 144 -4.98 -13.80 2.75
CA PHE A 144 -5.02 -12.44 3.30
C PHE A 144 -3.95 -11.52 2.71
N THR A 145 -2.75 -12.05 2.47
CA THR A 145 -1.66 -11.30 1.81
C THR A 145 -2.04 -10.90 0.38
N VAL A 146 -2.67 -11.79 -0.38
CA VAL A 146 -3.15 -11.46 -1.74
C VAL A 146 -4.26 -10.40 -1.68
N LEU A 147 -5.20 -10.50 -0.74
CA LEU A 147 -6.24 -9.49 -0.54
C LEU A 147 -5.63 -8.11 -0.20
N GLU A 148 -4.59 -8.08 0.63
CA GLU A 148 -3.85 -6.85 0.93
C GLU A 148 -3.20 -6.26 -0.34
N TRP A 149 -2.60 -7.11 -1.18
CA TRP A 149 -2.03 -6.68 -2.46
C TRP A 149 -3.09 -6.21 -3.48
N VAL A 150 -4.32 -6.73 -3.42
CA VAL A 150 -5.45 -6.17 -4.20
C VAL A 150 -5.72 -4.73 -3.76
N LEU A 151 -5.74 -4.46 -2.46
CA LEU A 151 -5.93 -3.10 -1.93
C LEU A 151 -4.78 -2.18 -2.33
N TYR A 152 -3.52 -2.62 -2.22
CA TYR A 152 -2.37 -1.83 -2.69
C TYR A 152 -2.45 -1.56 -4.20
N SER A 153 -2.80 -2.56 -5.01
CA SER A 153 -2.94 -2.39 -6.47
C SER A 153 -4.00 -1.35 -6.78
N ALA A 154 -5.17 -1.44 -6.15
CA ALA A 154 -6.25 -0.47 -6.29
C ALA A 154 -5.82 0.94 -5.84
N PHE A 155 -5.13 1.05 -4.70
CA PHE A 155 -4.63 2.31 -4.16
C PHE A 155 -3.66 2.99 -5.14
N PHE A 156 -2.62 2.28 -5.59
CA PHE A 156 -1.60 2.86 -6.46
C PHE A 156 -2.12 3.23 -7.84
N VAL A 157 -3.02 2.43 -8.44
CA VAL A 157 -3.66 2.79 -9.72
C VAL A 157 -4.56 4.02 -9.54
N THR A 158 -5.33 4.09 -8.45
CA THR A 158 -6.16 5.27 -8.13
C THR A 158 -5.31 6.51 -7.91
N LEU A 159 -4.21 6.39 -7.16
CA LEU A 159 -3.27 7.48 -6.92
C LEU A 159 -2.65 7.98 -8.24
N LEU A 160 -2.21 7.07 -9.10
CA LEU A 160 -1.69 7.42 -10.42
C LEU A 160 -2.73 8.14 -11.28
N TYR A 161 -3.99 7.67 -11.26
CA TYR A 161 -5.10 8.33 -11.93
C TYR A 161 -5.33 9.75 -11.41
N VAL A 162 -5.35 9.96 -10.09
CA VAL A 162 -5.49 11.30 -9.49
C VAL A 162 -4.38 12.22 -9.95
N ILE A 163 -3.13 11.78 -9.86
CA ILE A 163 -1.97 12.57 -10.30
C ILE A 163 -2.11 12.96 -11.77
N VAL A 164 -2.37 12.00 -12.66
CA VAL A 164 -2.47 12.27 -14.11
C VAL A 164 -3.68 13.16 -14.42
N SER A 165 -4.84 12.90 -13.81
CA SER A 165 -6.06 13.66 -14.08
C SER A 165 -5.99 15.12 -13.64
N TRP A 166 -5.25 15.43 -12.56
CA TRP A 166 -5.13 16.80 -12.06
C TRP A 166 -3.95 17.55 -12.67
N VAL A 167 -2.81 16.87 -12.85
CA VAL A 167 -1.59 17.51 -13.33
C VAL A 167 -1.56 17.61 -14.85
N ALA A 168 -2.01 16.56 -15.55
CA ALA A 168 -1.89 16.45 -17.01
C ALA A 168 -3.08 15.70 -17.66
N PRO A 169 -4.31 16.25 -17.58
CA PRO A 169 -5.53 15.60 -18.10
C PRO A 169 -5.50 15.31 -19.60
N HIS A 170 -4.70 16.05 -20.38
CA HIS A 170 -4.56 15.88 -21.83
C HIS A 170 -3.39 14.98 -22.25
N SER A 171 -2.79 14.25 -21.31
CA SER A 171 -1.67 13.35 -21.61
C SER A 171 -2.13 12.06 -22.32
N HIS A 172 -1.22 11.44 -23.07
CA HIS A 172 -1.47 10.17 -23.78
C HIS A 172 -1.95 9.04 -22.85
N ASN A 173 -1.53 9.05 -21.58
CA ASN A 173 -1.88 8.00 -20.61
C ASN A 173 -3.24 8.24 -19.92
N ALA A 174 -3.82 9.43 -20.03
CA ALA A 174 -5.05 9.78 -19.30
C ALA A 174 -6.25 8.90 -19.70
N PRO A 175 -6.52 8.60 -20.99
CA PRO A 175 -7.62 7.72 -21.39
C PRO A 175 -7.45 6.31 -20.84
N LEU A 176 -6.23 5.75 -20.91
CA LEU A 176 -5.95 4.43 -20.35
C LEU A 176 -6.29 4.37 -18.86
N LEU A 177 -5.84 5.35 -18.07
CA LEU A 177 -6.09 5.33 -16.63
C LEU A 177 -7.58 5.56 -16.33
N ALA A 178 -8.28 6.35 -17.12
CA ALA A 178 -9.73 6.49 -17.01
C ALA A 178 -10.44 5.14 -17.25
N ASP A 179 -10.05 4.40 -18.29
CA ASP A 179 -10.60 3.06 -18.60
C ASP A 179 -10.31 2.04 -17.49
N LEU A 180 -9.09 2.08 -16.93
CA LEU A 180 -8.70 1.22 -15.80
C LEU A 180 -9.53 1.52 -14.55
N MET A 181 -9.86 2.79 -14.31
CA MET A 181 -10.56 3.22 -13.12
C MET A 181 -12.09 3.21 -13.26
N GLU A 182 -12.62 3.21 -14.47
CA GLU A 182 -14.07 3.28 -14.73
C GLU A 182 -14.89 2.23 -13.95
N PRO A 183 -14.49 0.93 -13.88
CA PRO A 183 -15.26 -0.07 -13.12
C PRO A 183 -15.36 0.25 -11.63
N MET A 184 -14.32 0.86 -11.05
CA MET A 184 -14.23 1.18 -9.62
C MET A 184 -14.88 2.53 -9.30
N LEU A 185 -14.75 3.51 -10.21
CA LEU A 185 -15.26 4.87 -10.02
C LEU A 185 -16.73 5.02 -10.42
N ARG A 186 -17.22 4.25 -11.41
CA ARG A 186 -18.61 4.37 -11.90
C ARG A 186 -19.67 4.19 -10.80
N PRO A 187 -19.56 3.23 -9.86
CA PRO A 187 -20.50 3.13 -8.74
C PRO A 187 -20.49 4.36 -7.83
N ILE A 188 -19.31 4.93 -7.59
CA ILE A 188 -19.11 6.09 -6.71
C ILE A 188 -19.66 7.36 -7.37
N ARG A 189 -19.38 7.57 -8.66
CA ARG A 189 -19.89 8.68 -9.47
C ARG A 189 -21.42 8.73 -9.55
N ARG A 190 -22.10 7.60 -9.35
CA ARG A 190 -23.57 7.56 -9.29
C ARG A 190 -24.13 8.08 -7.97
N LEU A 191 -23.34 8.05 -6.90
CA LEU A 191 -23.74 8.51 -5.56
C LEU A 191 -23.38 9.98 -5.33
N LEU A 192 -22.32 10.46 -6.00
CA LEU A 192 -21.89 11.85 -5.87
C LEU A 192 -22.67 12.79 -6.79
N PRO A 193 -22.96 14.04 -6.34
CA PRO A 193 -23.50 15.07 -7.22
C PRO A 193 -22.50 15.39 -8.33
N ARG A 194 -23.00 15.68 -9.53
CA ARG A 194 -22.14 16.03 -10.68
C ARG A 194 -21.42 17.34 -10.41
N THR A 195 -20.10 17.27 -10.21
CA THR A 195 -19.23 18.45 -10.04
C THR A 195 -18.78 18.99 -11.40
N GLN A 196 -18.77 20.31 -11.57
CA GLN A 196 -18.38 20.97 -12.83
C GLN A 196 -16.86 21.20 -12.91
N GLY A 197 -16.06 20.13 -12.89
CA GLY A 197 -14.63 20.25 -13.23
C GLY A 197 -13.72 19.18 -12.67
N ILE A 198 -13.75 18.95 -11.35
CA ILE A 198 -12.87 17.99 -10.68
C ILE A 198 -13.66 16.77 -10.22
N ASP A 199 -13.21 15.59 -10.62
CA ASP A 199 -13.78 14.32 -10.14
C ASP A 199 -13.23 13.99 -8.75
N PHE A 200 -14.10 14.04 -7.73
CA PHE A 200 -13.77 13.67 -6.34
C PHE A 200 -13.97 12.18 -6.06
N SER A 201 -14.55 11.42 -6.99
CA SER A 201 -14.77 9.97 -6.84
C SER A 201 -13.51 9.19 -6.50
N PRO A 202 -12.31 9.50 -7.04
CA PRO A 202 -11.08 8.82 -6.65
C PRO A 202 -10.69 9.03 -5.18
N LEU A 203 -11.00 10.19 -4.59
CA LEU A 203 -10.72 10.43 -3.16
C LEU A 203 -11.63 9.57 -2.28
N VAL A 204 -12.90 9.45 -2.65
CA VAL A 204 -13.84 8.55 -1.98
C VAL A 204 -13.38 7.09 -2.14
N LEU A 205 -12.90 6.70 -3.32
CA LEU A 205 -12.35 5.36 -3.53
C LEU A 205 -11.11 5.11 -2.65
N ILE A 206 -10.18 6.06 -2.57
CA ILE A 206 -9.02 5.97 -1.66
C ILE A 206 -9.50 5.80 -0.22
N LEU A 207 -10.49 6.57 0.24
CA LEU A 207 -11.04 6.42 1.58
C LEU A 207 -11.62 5.03 1.83
N LEU A 208 -12.38 4.47 0.88
CA LEU A 208 -12.92 3.11 0.97
C LEU A 208 -11.79 2.06 1.03
N ILE A 209 -10.72 2.25 0.26
CA ILE A 209 -9.54 1.37 0.30
C ILE A 209 -8.83 1.48 1.66
N GLN A 210 -8.70 2.68 2.24
CA GLN A 210 -8.14 2.87 3.59
C GLN A 210 -8.96 2.14 4.65
N ILE A 211 -10.29 2.17 4.55
CA ILE A 211 -11.16 1.36 5.42
C ILE A 211 -10.84 -0.13 5.23
N GLY A 212 -10.63 -0.59 3.98
CA GLY A 212 -10.17 -1.94 3.69
C GLY A 212 -8.84 -2.31 4.38
N PHE A 213 -7.85 -1.41 4.36
CA PHE A 213 -6.57 -1.62 5.06
C PHE A 213 -6.72 -1.71 6.57
N ILE A 214 -7.72 -1.04 7.15
CA ILE A 214 -8.05 -1.18 8.57
C ILE A 214 -8.74 -2.51 8.82
N LEU A 215 -9.77 -2.85 8.04
CA LEU A 215 -10.60 -4.04 8.30
C LEU A 215 -9.85 -5.36 8.06
N LEU A 216 -9.04 -5.44 7.01
CA LEU A 216 -8.45 -6.70 6.57
C LEU A 216 -7.54 -7.35 7.64
N PRO A 217 -6.63 -6.63 8.32
CA PRO A 217 -5.85 -7.20 9.42
C PRO A 217 -6.70 -7.63 10.62
N HIS A 218 -7.77 -6.91 10.95
CA HIS A 218 -8.66 -7.28 12.06
C HIS A 218 -9.41 -8.57 11.76
N LEU A 219 -9.90 -8.72 10.52
CA LEU A 219 -10.53 -9.96 10.06
C LEU A 219 -9.53 -11.13 10.04
N HIS A 220 -8.29 -10.87 9.62
CA HIS A 220 -7.23 -11.87 9.62
C HIS A 220 -6.95 -12.37 11.04
N GLN A 221 -6.84 -11.46 12.02
CA GLN A 221 -6.63 -11.80 13.43
C GLN A 221 -7.82 -12.53 14.05
N ALA A 222 -9.06 -12.15 13.70
CA ALA A 222 -10.25 -12.80 14.23
C ALA A 222 -10.44 -14.26 13.75
N LEU A 223 -9.80 -14.64 12.64
CA LEU A 223 -9.86 -16.00 12.07
C LEU A 223 -8.68 -16.90 12.48
N MET A 224 -7.68 -16.37 13.19
CA MET A 224 -6.55 -17.12 13.74
C MET A 224 -6.83 -17.56 15.18
#